data_AF-A0A5C1Q0F7-F1
#
_entry.id   AF-A0A5C1Q0F7-F1
#
_cell.length_a   1.000
_cell.length_b   1.000
_cell.length_c   1.000
_cell.angle_alpha   90.00
_cell.angle_beta   90.00
_cell.angle_gamma   90.00
#
_symmetry.space_group_name_H-M   'P 1'
#
loop_
_entity.id
_entity.type
_entity.pdbx_description
1 polymer ?
#
loop_
_entity_poly.entity_id
_entity_poly.type
_entity_poly.pdbx_seq_one_letter_code
_entity_poly.pdbx_strand_id
1 'polypeptide(L)'
;MSIWSSSACRSLRRSVCAPPRRPPHRRQATGSSSPGCSRTRRTGTAIRRPCRRRCAVSGIDHLLDTNVVIGLLKGAEPALALMQQSGLIMARTGVSQITRMELLGFPALSAHEEQAARAFLSCCEVVRLSDDIESEAIRLRRHGGLKLPDAIVAATARVCGARLLTQDQRLARVMQDLP
;
A
#
# COMPACT_ATOMS: atom_id res chain seq x y z
N MET A 1 17.16 4.59 -24.68
CA MET A 1 16.69 5.86 -24.12
C MET A 1 16.46 5.64 -22.64
N SER A 2 17.31 6.21 -21.79
CA SER A 2 17.16 6.14 -20.33
C SER A 2 15.81 6.74 -19.96
N ILE A 3 15.00 6.00 -19.22
CA ILE A 3 13.63 6.40 -18.92
C ILE A 3 13.66 7.49 -17.82
N TRP A 4 14.72 7.56 -16.99
CA TRP A 4 14.75 8.36 -15.76
C TRP A 4 15.91 9.40 -15.72
N SER A 5 15.61 10.62 -15.26
CA SER A 5 16.58 11.71 -15.06
C SER A 5 17.11 11.75 -13.62
N SER A 6 18.43 11.91 -13.47
CA SER A 6 19.18 11.85 -12.20
C SER A 6 18.80 12.94 -11.17
N SER A 7 18.14 14.01 -11.60
CA SER A 7 17.71 15.13 -10.75
C SER A 7 16.39 14.87 -10.03
N ALA A 8 15.43 14.19 -10.66
CA ALA A 8 14.12 13.88 -10.08
C ALA A 8 14.24 12.93 -8.87
N CYS A 9 15.10 11.91 -8.97
CA CYS A 9 15.33 10.93 -7.92
C CYS A 9 15.98 11.53 -6.65
N ARG A 10 16.85 12.54 -6.83
CA ARG A 10 17.54 13.22 -5.73
C ARG A 10 16.62 14.20 -5.00
N SER A 11 15.71 14.84 -5.74
CA SER A 11 14.68 15.72 -5.19
C SER A 11 13.66 14.93 -4.37
N LEU A 12 13.13 13.81 -4.88
CA LEU A 12 12.23 12.93 -4.12
C LEU A 12 12.86 12.42 -2.82
N ARG A 13 14.13 12.00 -2.83
CA ARG A 13 14.80 11.57 -1.58
C ARG A 13 14.83 12.67 -0.52
N ARG A 14 14.94 13.95 -0.90
CA ARG A 14 14.99 15.08 0.04
C ARG A 14 13.61 15.55 0.49
N SER A 15 12.61 15.55 -0.39
CA SER A 15 11.27 16.07 -0.09
C SER A 15 10.30 15.00 0.43
N VAL A 16 10.48 13.74 0.04
CA VAL A 16 9.49 12.67 0.26
C VAL A 16 9.92 11.73 1.38
N CYS A 17 11.21 11.37 1.50
CA CYS A 17 11.71 10.46 2.55
C CYS A 17 12.32 11.18 3.77
N ALA A 18 12.00 12.47 3.99
CA ALA A 18 12.45 13.18 5.19
C ALA A 18 11.74 12.62 6.45
N PRO A 19 12.46 12.36 7.56
CA PRO A 19 11.83 11.86 8.78
C PRO A 19 10.83 12.89 9.32
N PRO A 20 9.70 12.45 9.91
CA PRO A 20 8.76 13.37 10.56
C PRO A 20 9.51 14.19 11.61
N ARG A 21 9.31 15.52 11.63
CA ARG A 21 9.84 16.38 12.69
C ARG A 21 9.34 15.84 14.02
N ARG A 22 10.28 15.53 14.93
CA ARG A 22 9.98 14.98 16.25
C ARG A 22 8.92 15.87 16.94
N PRO A 23 7.78 15.31 17.39
CA PRO A 23 6.89 16.07 18.26
C PRO A 23 7.60 16.33 19.61
N PRO A 24 7.31 17.46 20.27
CA PRO A 24 7.90 17.75 21.57
C PRO A 24 7.50 16.66 22.59
N HIS A 25 8.51 16.12 23.28
CA HIS A 25 8.37 15.07 24.29
C HIS A 25 7.37 15.49 25.38
N ARG A 26 6.21 14.83 25.45
CA ARG A 26 5.30 14.90 26.60
C ARG A 26 5.63 13.74 27.54
N ARG A 27 5.99 14.08 28.78
CA ARG A 27 6.37 13.14 29.85
C ARG A 27 5.26 12.11 30.12
N GLN A 28 5.68 10.88 30.36
CA GLN A 28 4.83 9.72 30.67
C GLN A 28 4.21 9.83 32.07
N ALA A 29 2.96 9.37 32.20
CA ALA A 29 2.36 8.94 33.46
C ALA A 29 2.21 7.41 33.43
N THR A 30 2.54 6.79 34.56
CA THR A 30 2.61 5.35 34.84
C THR A 30 1.25 4.71 35.12
N GLY A 31 1.10 3.40 34.82
CA GLY A 31 0.04 2.50 35.32
C GLY A 31 -0.34 1.43 34.29
N SER A 32 0.19 0.19 34.37
CA SER A 32 -0.47 -1.05 34.86
C SER A 32 -1.93 -1.21 34.37
N SER A 33 -2.38 -2.30 33.74
CA SER A 33 -2.36 -3.69 34.21
C SER A 33 -2.93 -4.59 33.11
N SER A 34 -2.44 -5.83 32.99
CA SER A 34 -3.05 -6.90 32.16
C SER A 34 -4.24 -7.57 32.88
N PRO A 35 -5.16 -8.18 32.11
CA PRO A 35 -5.68 -9.51 32.46
C PRO A 35 -5.66 -10.42 31.21
N GLY A 36 -5.23 -11.69 31.24
CA GLY A 36 -5.62 -12.74 32.17
C GLY A 36 -6.70 -13.62 31.52
N CYS A 37 -6.33 -14.45 30.54
CA CYS A 37 -7.25 -15.33 29.81
C CYS A 37 -7.38 -16.69 30.54
N SER A 38 -8.45 -16.88 31.29
CA SER A 38 -8.78 -18.15 31.94
C SER A 38 -9.58 -19.07 31.00
N ARG A 39 -9.01 -20.25 30.71
CA ARG A 39 -9.65 -21.38 30.04
C ARG A 39 -10.83 -21.90 30.85
N THR A 40 -11.98 -22.08 30.21
CA THR A 40 -13.00 -23.04 30.65
C THR A 40 -13.30 -24.02 29.52
N ARG A 41 -13.17 -25.32 29.82
CA ARG A 41 -13.65 -26.42 28.99
C ARG A 41 -15.17 -26.46 29.11
N ARG A 42 -15.91 -26.44 28.00
CA ARG A 42 -17.24 -27.05 27.93
C ARG A 42 -17.48 -27.67 26.56
N THR A 43 -17.95 -28.91 26.62
CA THR A 43 -18.43 -29.80 25.59
C THR A 43 -19.62 -29.22 24.84
N GLY A 44 -19.64 -29.32 23.52
CA GLY A 44 -20.78 -28.96 22.69
C GLY A 44 -20.36 -28.74 21.24
N THR A 45 -20.97 -29.48 20.32
CA THR A 45 -20.77 -29.43 18.86
C THR A 45 -21.15 -28.04 18.32
N ALA A 46 -20.23 -27.09 18.39
CA ALA A 46 -20.39 -25.76 17.81
C ALA A 46 -19.81 -25.78 16.39
N ILE A 47 -20.70 -25.62 15.41
CA ILE A 47 -20.34 -25.23 14.04
C ILE A 47 -19.34 -24.07 14.17
N ARG A 48 -18.09 -24.33 13.77
CA ARG A 48 -16.99 -23.37 13.85
C ARG A 48 -17.37 -22.17 12.98
N ARG A 49 -17.94 -21.14 13.61
CA ARG A 49 -18.00 -19.80 13.01
C ARG A 49 -16.56 -19.46 12.63
N PRO A 50 -16.24 -19.20 11.35
CA PRO A 50 -14.90 -18.78 11.01
C PRO A 50 -14.62 -17.55 11.86
N CYS A 51 -13.57 -17.64 12.67
CA CYS A 51 -13.05 -16.50 13.41
C CYS A 51 -12.89 -15.39 12.38
N ARG A 52 -13.67 -14.30 12.48
CA ARG A 52 -13.36 -13.03 11.82
C ARG A 52 -12.04 -12.57 12.43
N ARG A 53 -10.94 -13.21 12.03
CA ARG A 53 -9.60 -12.69 12.20
C ARG A 53 -9.60 -11.45 11.33
N ARG A 54 -9.77 -10.30 11.98
CA ARG A 54 -9.48 -9.02 11.37
C ARG A 54 -7.97 -9.05 11.17
N CYS A 55 -7.54 -9.56 10.02
CA CYS A 55 -6.14 -9.64 9.64
C CYS A 55 -5.56 -8.23 9.59
N ALA A 56 -4.30 -8.13 9.99
CA ALA A 56 -3.53 -6.91 10.28
C ALA A 56 -4.08 -5.64 9.63
N VAL A 57 -4.56 -4.70 10.47
CA VAL A 57 -4.75 -3.31 10.04
C VAL A 57 -3.36 -2.77 9.77
N SER A 58 -2.89 -2.91 8.53
CA SER A 58 -1.71 -2.21 8.05
C SER A 58 -1.90 -0.73 8.32
N GLY A 59 -0.93 -0.07 8.94
CA GLY A 59 -1.02 1.34 9.36
C GLY A 59 -0.96 2.35 8.21
N ILE A 60 -1.36 1.94 7.01
CA ILE A 60 -1.33 2.73 5.78
C ILE A 60 -2.67 3.41 5.52
N ASP A 61 -2.62 4.68 5.15
CA ASP A 61 -3.78 5.46 4.73
C ASP A 61 -3.95 5.45 3.21
N HIS A 62 -2.84 5.30 2.48
CA HIS A 62 -2.79 5.37 1.03
C HIS A 62 -2.08 4.15 0.45
N LEU A 63 -2.64 3.60 -0.63
CA LEU A 63 -1.97 2.60 -1.45
C LEU A 63 -1.67 3.20 -2.83
N LEU A 64 -0.43 3.12 -3.28
CA LEU A 64 -0.03 3.61 -4.61
C LEU A 64 -0.17 2.53 -5.67
N ASP A 65 -0.83 2.89 -6.76
CA ASP A 65 -0.81 2.14 -8.00
C ASP A 65 0.55 2.29 -8.73
N THR A 66 0.90 1.31 -9.56
CA THR A 66 2.17 1.26 -10.29
C THR A 66 2.38 2.48 -11.18
N ASN A 67 1.32 2.95 -11.85
CA ASN A 67 1.38 4.15 -12.68
C ASN A 67 1.74 5.41 -11.88
N VAL A 68 1.21 5.54 -10.65
CA VAL A 68 1.53 6.65 -9.77
C VAL A 68 2.97 6.56 -9.29
N VAL A 69 3.46 5.38 -8.92
CA VAL A 69 4.86 5.19 -8.53
C VAL A 69 5.82 5.54 -9.68
N ILE A 70 5.55 5.05 -10.89
CA ILE A 70 6.35 5.39 -12.08
C ILE A 70 6.32 6.90 -12.35
N GLY A 71 5.13 7.52 -12.26
CA GLY A 71 4.97 8.96 -12.43
C GLY A 71 5.77 9.77 -11.42
N LEU A 72 5.74 9.38 -10.14
CA LEU A 72 6.52 10.01 -9.07
C LEU A 72 8.02 9.87 -9.33
N LEU A 73 8.49 8.68 -9.70
CA LEU A 73 9.92 8.46 -10.02
C LEU A 73 10.42 9.29 -11.20
N LYS A 74 9.54 9.56 -12.17
CA LYS A 74 9.81 10.41 -13.34
C LYS A 74 9.67 11.91 -13.04
N GLY A 75 9.09 12.29 -11.90
CA GLY A 75 8.73 13.68 -11.62
C GLY A 75 7.62 14.20 -12.53
N ALA A 76 6.68 13.34 -12.94
CA ALA A 76 5.57 13.73 -13.80
C ALA A 76 4.54 14.57 -13.03
N GLU A 77 4.20 15.74 -13.57
CA GLU A 77 3.25 16.69 -12.97
C GLU A 77 1.93 16.05 -12.50
N PRO A 78 1.25 15.18 -13.29
CA PRO A 78 0.01 14.57 -12.84
C PRO A 78 0.16 13.71 -11.57
N ALA A 79 1.32 13.08 -11.36
CA ALA A 79 1.58 12.25 -10.18
C ALA A 79 1.97 13.11 -8.96
N LEU A 80 2.74 14.18 -9.19
CA LEU A 80 3.09 15.15 -8.16
C LEU A 80 1.85 15.89 -7.64
N ALA A 81 0.99 16.33 -8.55
CA ALA A 81 -0.29 16.96 -8.21
C ALA A 81 -1.18 16.02 -7.38
N LEU A 82 -1.30 14.75 -7.79
CA LEU A 82 -2.08 13.75 -7.05
C LEU A 82 -1.52 13.53 -5.64
N MET A 83 -0.21 13.47 -5.48
CA MET A 83 0.46 13.35 -4.17
C MET A 83 0.18 14.57 -3.28
N GLN A 84 0.25 15.78 -3.83
CA GLN A 84 -0.01 17.03 -3.09
C GLN A 84 -1.48 17.14 -2.66
N GLN A 85 -2.42 16.81 -3.56
CA GLN A 85 -3.85 16.89 -3.30
C GLN A 85 -4.34 15.84 -2.30
N SER A 86 -3.70 14.67 -2.25
CA SER A 86 -4.10 13.59 -1.36
C SER A 86 -3.59 13.75 0.09
N GLY A 87 -2.77 14.76 0.39
CA GLY A 87 -2.20 14.95 1.73
C GLY A 87 -1.30 13.78 2.13
N LEU A 88 -0.61 13.22 1.15
CA LEU A 88 0.06 11.92 1.26
C LEU A 88 1.24 11.96 2.24
N ILE A 89 1.22 11.08 3.24
CA ILE A 89 2.31 10.86 4.19
C ILE A 89 3.04 9.56 3.85
N MET A 90 4.31 9.63 3.44
CA MET A 90 5.09 8.44 3.04
C MET A 90 5.12 7.33 4.09
N ALA A 91 5.27 7.70 5.37
CA ALA A 91 5.30 6.74 6.47
C ALA A 91 3.98 5.97 6.65
N ARG A 92 2.87 6.46 6.07
CA ARG A 92 1.54 5.83 6.08
C ARG A 92 1.11 5.45 4.66
N THR A 93 2.08 5.23 3.77
CA THR A 93 1.84 4.87 2.38
C THR A 93 2.37 3.49 2.10
N GLY A 94 1.54 2.68 1.45
CA GLY A 94 1.89 1.35 1.01
C GLY A 94 1.96 1.21 -0.51
N VAL A 95 2.60 0.14 -0.94
CA VAL A 95 2.56 -0.40 -2.31
C VAL A 95 2.22 -1.88 -2.23
N SER A 96 1.52 -2.41 -3.24
CA SER A 96 1.29 -3.85 -3.28
C SER A 96 2.56 -4.62 -3.64
N GLN A 97 2.63 -5.89 -3.24
CA GLN A 97 3.69 -6.79 -3.70
C GLN A 97 3.75 -6.90 -5.22
N ILE A 98 2.60 -6.85 -5.91
CA ILE A 98 2.54 -6.88 -7.38
C ILE A 98 3.17 -5.64 -7.97
N THR A 99 2.88 -4.45 -7.44
CA THR A 99 3.53 -3.20 -7.86
C THR A 99 5.06 -3.28 -7.72
N ARG A 100 5.55 -3.87 -6.63
CA ARG A 100 6.99 -4.13 -6.48
C ARG A 100 7.54 -5.07 -7.55
N MET A 101 6.80 -6.14 -7.89
CA MET A 101 7.19 -7.09 -8.93
C MET A 101 7.19 -6.44 -10.32
N GLU A 102 6.21 -5.59 -10.62
CA GLU A 102 6.13 -4.86 -11.89
C GLU A 102 7.29 -3.87 -12.04
N LEU A 103 7.62 -3.12 -10.98
CA LEU A 103 8.70 -2.14 -11.00
C LEU A 103 10.08 -2.79 -11.19
N LEU A 104 10.34 -3.90 -10.50
CA LEU A 104 11.65 -4.56 -10.54
C LEU A 104 11.76 -5.62 -11.65
N GLY A 105 10.65 -6.08 -12.19
CA GLY A 105 10.59 -7.09 -13.25
C GLY A 105 10.61 -6.52 -14.67
N PHE A 106 10.70 -5.19 -14.84
CA PHE A 106 10.72 -4.57 -16.15
C PHE A 106 12.00 -4.94 -16.93
N PRO A 107 11.91 -5.60 -18.10
CA PRO A 107 13.09 -6.18 -18.77
C PRO A 107 14.18 -5.17 -19.18
N ALA A 108 13.80 -3.92 -19.44
CA ALA A 108 14.71 -2.84 -19.85
C ALA A 108 15.06 -1.87 -18.72
N LEU A 109 14.97 -2.33 -17.46
CA LEU A 109 15.31 -1.54 -16.29
C LEU A 109 16.84 -1.38 -16.18
N SER A 110 17.34 -0.15 -16.28
CA SER A 110 18.77 0.10 -16.07
C SER A 110 19.14 0.08 -14.58
N ALA A 111 20.43 -0.09 -14.26
CA ALA A 111 20.89 -0.16 -12.87
C ALA A 111 20.56 1.10 -12.04
N HIS A 112 20.60 2.29 -12.65
CA HIS A 112 20.20 3.53 -12.00
C HIS A 112 18.71 3.53 -11.66
N GLU A 113 17.90 2.98 -12.56
CA GLU A 113 16.46 2.90 -12.41
C GLU A 113 16.08 1.87 -11.34
N GLU A 114 16.68 0.69 -11.38
CA GLU A 114 16.51 -0.30 -10.33
C GLU A 114 16.84 0.27 -8.94
N GLN A 115 17.95 1.00 -8.82
CA GLN A 115 18.35 1.62 -7.55
C GLN A 115 17.35 2.67 -7.06
N ALA A 116 16.80 3.46 -7.97
CA ALA A 116 15.79 4.46 -7.66
C ALA A 116 14.45 3.82 -7.25
N ALA A 117 14.02 2.74 -7.92
CA ALA A 117 12.84 1.97 -7.52
C ALA A 117 13.03 1.34 -6.12
N ARG A 118 14.17 0.70 -5.87
CA ARG A 118 14.48 0.11 -4.55
C ARG A 118 14.49 1.18 -3.44
N ALA A 119 15.03 2.36 -3.72
CA ALA A 119 15.02 3.47 -2.78
C ALA A 119 13.60 3.95 -2.47
N PHE A 120 12.76 4.10 -3.49
CA PHE A 120 11.35 4.46 -3.29
C PHE A 120 10.61 3.41 -2.45
N LEU A 121 10.75 2.14 -2.83
CA LEU A 121 10.15 1.01 -2.11
C LEU A 121 10.60 0.93 -0.64
N SER A 122 11.79 1.43 -0.30
CA SER A 122 12.27 1.48 1.09
C SER A 122 11.60 2.56 1.93
N CYS A 123 10.92 3.53 1.31
CA CYS A 123 10.20 4.60 2.01
C CYS A 123 8.70 4.27 2.21
N CYS A 124 8.21 3.13 1.70
CA CYS A 124 6.81 2.72 1.76
C CYS A 124 6.67 1.32 2.38
N GLU A 125 5.47 0.99 2.88
CA GLU A 125 5.16 -0.37 3.30
C GLU A 125 4.86 -1.24 2.07
N VAL A 126 5.62 -2.33 1.86
CA VAL A 126 5.30 -3.31 0.82
C VAL A 126 4.33 -4.34 1.37
N VAL A 127 3.05 -4.20 1.02
CA VAL A 127 1.98 -5.09 1.46
C VAL A 127 2.08 -6.43 0.72
N ARG A 128 2.23 -7.52 1.47
CA ARG A 128 2.35 -8.88 0.91
C ARG A 128 0.99 -9.42 0.51
N LEU A 129 0.96 -10.22 -0.56
CA LEU A 129 -0.24 -10.97 -0.91
C LEU A 129 -0.56 -11.96 0.22
N SER A 130 -1.79 -11.87 0.73
CA SER A 130 -2.34 -12.75 1.76
C SER A 130 -3.62 -13.40 1.24
N ASP A 131 -4.09 -14.44 1.90
CA ASP A 131 -5.33 -15.16 1.51
C ASP A 131 -6.55 -14.22 1.42
N ASP A 132 -6.62 -13.20 2.28
CA ASP A 132 -7.69 -12.20 2.26
C ASP A 132 -7.60 -11.30 1.00
N ILE A 133 -6.39 -10.86 0.65
CA ILE A 133 -6.14 -10.07 -0.57
C ILE A 133 -6.38 -10.92 -1.80
N GLU A 134 -5.96 -12.19 -1.81
CA GLU A 134 -6.19 -13.12 -2.90
C GLU A 134 -7.69 -13.32 -3.15
N SER A 135 -8.45 -13.62 -2.09
CA SER A 135 -9.89 -13.82 -2.15
C SER A 135 -10.62 -12.59 -2.68
N GLU A 136 -10.24 -11.41 -2.19
CA GLU A 136 -10.82 -10.14 -2.65
C GLU A 136 -10.42 -9.82 -4.11
N ALA A 137 -9.17 -10.13 -4.52
CA ALA A 137 -8.73 -9.95 -5.89
C ALA A 137 -9.52 -10.84 -6.87
N ILE A 138 -9.79 -12.10 -6.48
CA ILE A 138 -10.64 -13.01 -7.24
C ILE A 138 -12.05 -12.41 -7.39
N ARG A 139 -12.64 -11.91 -6.31
CA ARG A 139 -13.97 -11.28 -6.34
C ARG A 139 -14.00 -10.09 -7.27
N LEU A 140 -13.07 -9.14 -7.12
CA LEU A 140 -12.99 -7.93 -7.94
C LEU A 140 -12.76 -8.26 -9.41
N ARG A 141 -11.94 -9.26 -9.72
CA ARG A 141 -11.68 -9.68 -11.10
C ARG A 141 -12.93 -10.27 -11.78
N ARG A 142 -13.69 -11.10 -11.06
CA ARG A 142 -14.91 -11.73 -11.60
C ARG A 142 -16.02 -10.72 -11.90
N HIS A 143 -16.13 -9.65 -11.11
CA HIS A 143 -17.23 -8.68 -11.21
C HIS A 143 -16.86 -7.35 -11.86
N GLY A 144 -15.60 -6.93 -11.81
CA GLY A 144 -15.13 -5.63 -12.34
C GLY A 144 -14.38 -5.71 -13.67
N GLY A 145 -14.10 -6.92 -14.18
CA GLY A 145 -13.37 -7.11 -15.45
C GLY A 145 -11.93 -6.58 -15.42
N LEU A 146 -11.35 -6.40 -14.24
CA LEU A 146 -9.98 -5.92 -14.04
C LEU A 146 -8.96 -6.94 -14.55
N LYS A 147 -7.78 -6.48 -14.96
CA LYS A 147 -6.64 -7.40 -15.16
C LYS A 147 -6.20 -7.94 -13.80
N LEU A 148 -5.49 -9.07 -13.79
CA LEU A 148 -5.04 -9.68 -12.54
C LEU A 148 -4.21 -8.71 -11.67
N PRO A 149 -3.24 -7.95 -12.21
CA PRO A 149 -2.46 -7.02 -11.39
C PRO A 149 -3.33 -5.93 -10.78
N ASP A 150 -4.18 -5.28 -11.59
CA ASP A 150 -5.10 -4.22 -11.15
C ASP A 150 -6.06 -4.74 -10.07
N ALA A 151 -6.56 -5.97 -10.21
CA ALA A 151 -7.44 -6.60 -9.23
C ALA A 151 -6.72 -6.84 -7.90
N ILE A 152 -5.44 -7.24 -7.92
CA ILE A 152 -4.65 -7.44 -6.70
C ILE A 152 -4.34 -6.09 -6.02
N VAL A 153 -4.01 -5.05 -6.80
CA VAL A 153 -3.80 -3.69 -6.26
C VAL A 153 -5.08 -3.16 -5.60
N ALA A 154 -6.22 -3.28 -6.28
CA ALA A 154 -7.53 -2.90 -5.75
C ALA A 154 -7.88 -3.66 -4.47
N ALA A 155 -7.70 -4.98 -4.47
CA ALA A 155 -7.93 -5.83 -3.32
C ALA A 155 -7.04 -5.47 -2.13
N THR A 156 -5.76 -5.20 -2.39
CA THR A 156 -4.81 -4.74 -1.37
C THR A 156 -5.34 -3.48 -0.69
N ALA A 157 -5.78 -2.48 -1.47
CA ALA A 157 -6.31 -1.23 -0.93
C ALA A 157 -7.55 -1.48 -0.06
N ARG A 158 -8.48 -2.32 -0.53
CA ARG A 158 -9.72 -2.66 0.21
C ARG A 158 -9.46 -3.40 1.51
N VAL A 159 -8.65 -4.45 1.48
CA VAL A 159 -8.34 -5.26 2.67
C VAL A 159 -7.61 -4.44 3.72
N CYS A 160 -6.70 -3.56 3.29
CA CYS A 160 -5.96 -2.65 4.16
C CYS A 160 -6.79 -1.44 4.65
N GLY A 161 -7.98 -1.20 4.08
CA GLY A 161 -8.76 0.01 4.35
C GLY A 161 -8.08 1.30 3.87
N ALA A 162 -7.19 1.20 2.88
CA ALA A 162 -6.39 2.31 2.37
C ALA A 162 -7.06 2.95 1.13
N ARG A 163 -6.87 4.26 0.96
CA ARG A 163 -7.27 4.97 -0.24
C ARG A 163 -6.33 4.63 -1.39
N LEU A 164 -6.86 4.03 -2.45
CA LEU A 164 -6.09 3.78 -3.67
C LEU A 164 -5.83 5.10 -4.41
N LEU A 165 -4.55 5.37 -4.68
CA LEU A 165 -4.13 6.45 -5.57
C LEU A 165 -3.74 5.86 -6.92
N THR A 166 -4.55 6.16 -7.93
CA THR A 166 -4.36 5.70 -9.31
C THR A 166 -4.68 6.83 -10.30
N GLN A 167 -4.06 6.78 -11.47
CA GLN A 167 -4.40 7.60 -12.63
C GLN A 167 -5.28 6.84 -13.64
N ASP A 168 -5.59 5.57 -13.37
CA ASP A 168 -6.49 4.75 -14.18
C ASP A 168 -7.94 5.02 -13.75
N GLN A 169 -8.68 5.69 -14.63
CA GLN A 169 -10.10 6.03 -14.39
C GLN A 169 -10.99 4.80 -14.26
N ARG A 170 -10.68 3.70 -14.97
CA ARG A 170 -11.46 2.47 -14.89
C ARG A 170 -11.26 1.82 -13.53
N LEU A 171 -10.02 1.74 -13.06
CA LEU A 171 -9.69 1.22 -11.72
C LEU A 171 -10.34 2.08 -10.63
N ALA A 172 -10.29 3.41 -10.76
CA ALA A 172 -10.92 4.33 -9.82
C ALA A 172 -12.43 4.13 -9.71
N ARG A 173 -13.14 3.91 -10.83
CA ARG A 173 -14.59 3.63 -10.85
C ARG A 173 -14.92 2.32 -10.13
N VAL A 174 -14.21 1.24 -10.45
CA VAL A 174 -14.41 -0.07 -9.79
C VAL A 174 -14.24 0.03 -8.26
N MET A 175 -13.31 0.87 -7.80
CA MET A 175 -13.12 1.12 -6.38
C MET A 175 -14.28 1.87 -5.71
N GLN A 176 -15.02 2.69 -6.45
CA GLN A 176 -16.20 3.43 -5.96
C GLN A 176 -17.49 2.60 -6.03
N ASP A 177 -17.63 1.76 -7.06
CA ASP A 177 -18.90 1.10 -7.41
C ASP A 177 -19.15 -0.20 -6.65
N LEU A 178 -18.11 -0.89 -6.16
CA LEU A 178 -18.29 -2.13 -5.41
C LEU A 178 -18.36 -1.86 -3.90
N PRO A 179 -19.40 -2.32 -3.19
CA PRO A 179 -19.41 -2.26 -1.73
C PRO A 179 -18.30 -3.13 -1.09
#